data_AF-J3AIZ1-F1
#
_entry.id   AF-J3AIZ1-F1
#
_cell.length_a   1.000
_cell.length_b   1.000
_cell.length_c   1.000
_cell.angle_alpha   90.00
_cell.angle_beta   90.00
_cell.angle_gamma   90.00
#
_symmetry.space_group_name_H-M   'P 1'
#
loop_
_entity.id
_entity.type
_entity.pdbx_description
1 polymer ?
#
loop_
_entity_poly.entity_id
_entity_poly.type
_entity_poly.pdbx_seq_one_letter_code
_entity_poly.pdbx_strand_id
1 'polypeptide(L)'
;MATEPHGTVETTGAPAAHDSGGLPQLQFEHWGGQIVWLLLIFAVLFAVLSKVLLPRVSGAIETRGAKIAGDIADARRLKDEAEVQARAAAAEVAEARAKAQKTAADAKAVASAAATERQATEEAALAEKLAAAEARIQVARDEAMGHVRAVASETAGAIVQKLTGKAATAAELKASLV
;
A
#
# COMPACT_ATOMS: atom_id res chain seq x y z
N MET A 1 7.91 -121.07 42.03
CA MET A 1 7.11 -120.52 43.14
C MET A 1 8.02 -119.55 43.91
N ALA A 2 7.50 -118.38 44.27
CA ALA A 2 7.92 -117.49 45.36
C ALA A 2 9.14 -116.51 45.19
N THR A 3 8.81 -115.22 44.96
CA THR A 3 8.94 -114.02 45.84
C THR A 3 9.94 -114.01 47.02
N GLU A 4 10.94 -113.10 47.10
CA GLU A 4 11.05 -111.73 47.74
C GLU A 4 11.90 -111.77 49.06
N PRO A 5 12.44 -110.68 49.71
CA PRO A 5 12.37 -109.20 49.54
C PRO A 5 13.68 -108.32 49.75
N HIS A 6 13.56 -107.02 49.35
CA HIS A 6 14.06 -105.67 49.82
C HIS A 6 15.51 -105.28 50.27
N GLY A 7 15.95 -104.07 49.82
CA GLY A 7 16.85 -103.13 50.54
C GLY A 7 17.53 -102.02 49.69
N THR A 8 17.16 -100.75 49.87
CA THR A 8 17.59 -99.54 49.12
C THR A 8 18.79 -98.81 49.76
N VAL A 9 19.75 -98.30 48.95
CA VAL A 9 20.55 -97.07 49.21
C VAL A 9 20.81 -96.36 47.87
N GLU A 10 20.58 -95.04 47.85
CA GLU A 10 20.65 -94.15 46.69
C GLU A 10 22.05 -93.62 46.32
N THR A 11 22.20 -93.36 45.01
CA THR A 11 22.72 -92.14 44.34
C THR A 11 24.22 -91.84 44.15
N THR A 12 24.48 -91.38 42.91
CA THR A 12 25.59 -90.59 42.36
C THR A 12 26.93 -91.31 42.13
N GLY A 13 27.03 -91.95 40.96
CA GLY A 13 28.31 -92.24 40.33
C GLY A 13 28.99 -90.95 39.90
N ALA A 14 30.22 -90.75 40.37
CA ALA A 14 31.07 -89.62 40.03
C ALA A 14 31.33 -89.54 38.51
N PRO A 15 31.30 -88.34 37.90
CA PRO A 15 31.71 -88.17 36.51
C PRO A 15 33.18 -88.55 36.34
N ALA A 16 33.44 -89.40 35.36
CA ALA A 16 34.80 -89.75 34.94
C ALA A 16 35.58 -88.49 34.57
N ALA A 17 36.82 -88.43 35.06
CA ALA A 17 37.75 -87.33 34.94
C ALA A 17 37.99 -86.94 33.47
N HIS A 18 37.82 -85.65 33.19
CA HIS A 18 38.30 -85.00 31.98
C HIS A 18 39.83 -85.11 31.93
N ASP A 19 40.32 -85.89 30.97
CA ASP A 19 41.73 -85.92 30.65
C ASP A 19 42.15 -84.60 29.96
N SER A 20 43.34 -84.17 30.35
CA SER A 20 44.05 -82.89 30.23
C SER A 20 44.22 -82.26 28.83
N GLY A 21 43.18 -82.17 28.02
CA GLY A 21 43.10 -81.23 26.89
C GLY A 21 42.41 -79.95 27.36
N GLY A 22 43.11 -78.80 27.35
CA GLY A 22 42.58 -77.51 27.79
C GLY A 22 41.18 -77.19 27.25
N LEU A 23 40.46 -76.28 27.93
CA LEU A 23 39.08 -75.85 27.63
C LEU A 23 38.74 -76.07 26.13
N PRO A 24 37.76 -76.92 25.77
CA PRO A 24 37.54 -77.33 24.37
C PRO A 24 37.29 -76.16 23.41
N GLN A 25 36.91 -74.98 23.92
CA GLN A 25 36.81 -73.70 23.20
C GLN A 25 38.15 -73.07 22.78
N LEU A 26 39.28 -73.52 23.32
CA LEU A 26 40.64 -73.01 23.05
C LEU A 26 41.47 -73.94 22.15
N GLN A 27 40.85 -74.96 21.56
CA GLN A 27 41.50 -75.83 20.57
C GLN A 27 41.52 -75.11 19.21
N PHE A 28 42.70 -74.58 18.84
CA PHE A 28 42.91 -73.75 17.63
C PHE A 28 42.76 -74.49 16.30
N GLU A 29 42.54 -75.81 16.33
CA GLU A 29 42.51 -76.68 15.15
C GLU A 29 41.38 -76.34 14.16
N HIS A 30 40.25 -75.79 14.64
CA HIS A 30 39.12 -75.37 13.80
C HIS A 30 39.04 -73.85 13.55
N TRP A 31 39.93 -73.05 14.17
CA TRP A 31 39.89 -71.59 14.08
C TRP A 31 40.19 -71.09 12.67
N GLY A 32 41.08 -71.76 11.92
CA GLY A 32 41.41 -71.39 10.55
C GLY A 32 40.19 -71.44 9.62
N GLY A 33 39.42 -72.54 9.67
CA GLY A 33 38.20 -72.69 8.88
C GLY A 33 37.11 -71.68 9.26
N GLN A 34 36.92 -71.45 10.56
CA GLN A 34 35.97 -70.46 11.07
C GLN A 34 36.33 -69.03 10.63
N ILE A 35 37.61 -68.67 10.65
CA ILE A 35 38.08 -67.34 10.20
C ILE A 35 37.88 -67.18 8.69
N VAL A 36 38.21 -68.20 7.88
CA VAL A 36 37.99 -68.14 6.42
C VAL A 36 36.50 -67.97 6.10
N TRP A 37 35.63 -68.73 6.77
CA TRP A 37 34.19 -68.60 6.58
C TRP A 37 33.65 -67.25 7.05
N LEU A 38 34.13 -66.76 8.21
CA LEU A 38 33.81 -65.43 8.73
C LEU A 38 34.20 -64.34 7.73
N LEU A 39 35.40 -64.41 7.15
CA LEU A 39 35.86 -63.46 6.14
C LEU A 39 35.02 -63.54 4.87
N LEU A 40 34.60 -64.73 4.45
CA LEU A 40 33.72 -64.90 3.30
C LEU A 40 32.37 -64.21 3.52
N ILE A 41 31.68 -64.52 4.62
CA ILE A 41 30.38 -63.90 4.92
C ILE A 41 30.52 -62.40 5.17
N PHE A 42 31.61 -61.96 5.80
CA PHE A 42 31.90 -60.56 6.04
C PHE A 42 32.12 -59.83 4.72
N ALA A 43 32.87 -60.40 3.78
CA ALA A 43 33.10 -59.81 2.47
C ALA A 43 31.80 -59.69 1.66
N VAL A 44 30.95 -60.72 1.71
CA VAL A 44 29.62 -60.68 1.07
C VAL A 44 28.74 -59.59 1.70
N LEU A 45 28.66 -59.55 3.04
CA LEU A 45 27.91 -58.53 3.76
C LEU A 45 28.43 -57.12 3.47
N PHE A 46 29.76 -56.94 3.48
CA PHE A 46 30.42 -55.68 3.16
C PHE A 46 30.10 -55.22 1.73
N ALA A 47 30.13 -56.14 0.75
CA ALA A 47 29.77 -55.82 -0.62
C ALA A 47 28.31 -55.38 -0.74
N VAL A 48 27.38 -56.03 -0.05
CA VAL A 48 25.96 -55.62 -0.02
C VAL A 48 25.80 -54.25 0.63
N LEU A 49 26.45 -54.00 1.78
CA LEU A 49 26.37 -52.71 2.46
C LEU A 49 26.95 -51.57 1.60
N SER A 50 28.13 -51.79 1.03
CA SER A 50 28.85 -50.85 0.17
C SER A 50 28.07 -50.53 -1.10
N LYS A 51 27.50 -51.54 -1.75
CA LYS A 51 26.94 -51.39 -3.10
C LYS A 51 25.43 -51.14 -3.12
N VAL A 52 24.71 -51.36 -2.01
CA VAL A 52 23.24 -51.26 -1.96
C VAL A 52 22.75 -50.32 -0.86
N LEU A 53 23.22 -50.46 0.38
CA LEU A 53 22.72 -49.68 1.52
C LEU A 53 23.28 -48.25 1.53
N LEU A 54 24.59 -48.12 1.44
CA LEU A 54 25.28 -46.83 1.38
C LEU A 54 24.77 -45.91 0.25
N PRO A 55 24.65 -46.36 -1.03
CA PRO A 55 24.15 -45.51 -2.10
C PRO A 55 22.69 -45.09 -1.92
N ARG A 56 21.86 -45.90 -1.25
CA ARG A 56 20.48 -45.52 -0.94
C ARG A 56 20.41 -44.41 0.09
N VAL A 57 21.25 -44.47 1.12
CA VAL A 57 21.30 -43.43 2.16
C VAL A 57 21.90 -42.14 1.60
N SER A 58 22.97 -42.23 0.80
CA SER A 58 23.58 -41.05 0.18
C SER A 58 22.60 -40.35 -0.79
N GLY A 59 21.88 -41.11 -1.62
CA GLY A 59 20.89 -40.55 -2.53
C GLY A 59 19.74 -39.83 -1.82
N ALA A 60 19.30 -40.33 -0.66
CA ALA A 60 18.26 -39.67 0.14
C ALA A 60 18.76 -38.34 0.74
N ILE A 61 20.01 -38.29 1.22
CA ILE A 61 20.63 -37.06 1.73
C ILE A 61 20.78 -36.05 0.60
N GLU A 62 21.28 -36.47 -0.56
CA GLU A 62 21.49 -35.60 -1.71
C GLU A 62 20.18 -35.06 -2.27
N THR A 63 19.13 -35.89 -2.37
CA THR A 63 17.79 -35.45 -2.79
C THR A 63 17.24 -34.36 -1.86
N ARG A 64 17.39 -34.54 -0.54
CA ARG A 64 16.96 -33.54 0.44
C ARG A 64 17.79 -32.27 0.35
N GLY A 65 19.10 -32.39 0.23
CA GLY A 65 20.02 -31.25 0.05
C GLY A 65 19.69 -30.45 -1.21
N ALA A 66 19.50 -31.13 -2.33
CA ALA A 66 19.12 -30.51 -3.60
C ALA A 66 17.74 -29.82 -3.52
N LYS A 67 16.76 -30.46 -2.87
CA LYS A 67 15.44 -29.86 -2.65
C LYS A 67 15.53 -28.61 -1.78
N ILE A 68 16.23 -28.66 -0.65
CA ILE A 68 16.41 -27.49 0.24
C ILE A 68 17.14 -26.37 -0.48
N ALA A 69 18.19 -26.68 -1.23
CA ALA A 69 18.93 -25.69 -2.02
C ALA A 69 18.04 -25.05 -3.09
N GLY A 70 17.22 -25.85 -3.77
CA GLY A 70 16.22 -25.39 -4.74
C GLY A 70 15.17 -24.48 -4.10
N ASP A 71 14.57 -24.92 -3.00
CA ASP A 71 13.54 -24.16 -2.27
C ASP A 71 14.11 -22.81 -1.77
N ILE A 72 15.37 -22.78 -1.29
CA ILE A 72 16.05 -21.53 -0.89
C ILE A 72 16.31 -20.62 -2.09
N ALA A 73 16.74 -21.18 -3.22
CA ALA A 73 16.99 -20.41 -4.44
C ALA A 73 15.69 -19.79 -4.98
N ASP A 74 14.61 -20.57 -5.00
CA ASP A 74 13.28 -20.09 -5.41
C ASP A 74 12.74 -19.03 -4.44
N ALA A 75 12.89 -19.23 -3.13
CA ALA A 75 12.49 -18.23 -2.14
C ALA A 75 13.26 -16.91 -2.31
N ARG A 76 14.57 -16.97 -2.59
CA ARG A 76 15.37 -15.77 -2.89
C ARG A 76 14.92 -15.09 -4.17
N ARG A 77 14.72 -15.85 -5.25
CA ARG A 77 14.23 -15.31 -6.52
C ARG A 77 12.88 -14.63 -6.36
N LEU A 78 11.93 -15.28 -5.69
CA LEU A 78 10.60 -14.71 -5.42
C LEU A 78 10.66 -13.46 -4.54
N LYS A 79 11.54 -13.45 -3.53
CA LYS A 79 11.80 -12.26 -2.71
C LYS A 79 12.32 -11.11 -3.56
N ASP A 80 13.33 -11.37 -4.39
CA ASP A 80 13.95 -10.33 -5.22
C ASP A 80 12.95 -9.79 -6.27
N GLU A 81 12.17 -10.67 -6.90
CA GLU A 81 11.06 -10.29 -7.79
C GLU A 81 10.03 -9.43 -7.05
N ALA A 82 9.61 -9.84 -5.85
CA ALA A 82 8.66 -9.09 -5.04
C ALA A 82 9.21 -7.71 -4.63
N GLU A 83 10.49 -7.61 -4.27
CA GLU A 83 11.13 -6.34 -3.94
C GLU A 83 11.20 -5.41 -5.16
N VAL A 84 11.50 -5.93 -6.35
CA VAL A 84 11.49 -5.16 -7.59
C VAL A 84 10.08 -4.62 -7.89
N GLN A 85 9.07 -5.49 -7.82
CA GLN A 85 7.67 -5.09 -8.04
C GLN A 85 7.18 -4.09 -6.99
N ALA A 86 7.54 -4.27 -5.73
CA ALA A 86 7.19 -3.34 -4.66
C ALA A 86 7.82 -1.96 -4.88
N ARG A 87 9.09 -1.91 -5.32
CA ARG A 87 9.76 -0.64 -5.66
C ARG A 87 9.12 0.04 -6.87
N ALA A 88 8.80 -0.72 -7.92
CA ALA A 88 8.12 -0.20 -9.10
C ALA A 88 6.75 0.39 -8.75
N ALA A 89 5.91 -0.36 -8.01
CA ALA A 89 4.61 0.11 -7.57
C ALA A 89 4.71 1.35 -6.66
N ALA A 90 5.69 1.40 -5.76
CA ALA A 90 5.92 2.57 -4.92
C ALA A 90 6.31 3.81 -5.75
N ALA A 91 7.14 3.64 -6.78
CA ALA A 91 7.53 4.70 -7.70
C ALA A 91 6.34 5.20 -8.53
N GLU A 92 5.52 4.29 -9.08
CA GLU A 92 4.31 4.63 -9.83
C GLU A 92 3.31 5.40 -8.97
N VAL A 93 3.09 4.98 -7.72
CA VAL A 93 2.20 5.70 -6.78
C VAL A 93 2.75 7.09 -6.45
N ALA A 94 4.07 7.23 -6.27
CA ALA A 94 4.70 8.52 -6.03
C ALA A 94 4.56 9.46 -7.23
N GLU A 95 4.80 8.96 -8.45
CA GLU A 95 4.62 9.72 -9.69
C GLU A 95 3.15 10.12 -9.90
N ALA A 96 2.22 9.20 -9.71
CA ALA A 96 0.79 9.47 -9.83
C ALA A 96 0.33 10.54 -8.84
N ARG A 97 0.81 10.51 -7.59
CA ARG A 97 0.53 11.54 -6.58
C ARG A 97 1.11 12.89 -6.98
N ALA A 98 2.36 12.93 -7.44
CA ALA A 98 2.99 14.16 -7.90
C ALA A 98 2.24 14.76 -9.10
N LYS A 99 1.83 13.93 -10.06
CA LYS A 99 1.04 14.35 -11.22
C LYS A 99 -0.34 14.86 -10.80
N ALA A 100 -1.02 14.19 -9.88
CA ALA A 100 -2.31 14.65 -9.37
C ALA A 100 -2.21 16.00 -8.65
N GLN A 101 -1.19 16.19 -7.80
CA GLN A 101 -0.93 17.46 -7.13
C GLN A 101 -0.63 18.58 -8.12
N LYS A 102 0.18 18.30 -9.14
CA LYS A 102 0.48 19.25 -10.22
C LYS A 102 -0.79 19.63 -10.98
N THR A 103 -1.58 18.66 -11.43
CA THR A 103 -2.84 18.91 -12.13
C THR A 103 -3.81 19.74 -11.28
N ALA A 104 -3.90 19.46 -9.97
CA ALA A 104 -4.75 20.23 -9.06
C ALA A 104 -4.26 21.68 -8.89
N ALA A 105 -2.93 21.88 -8.79
CA ALA A 105 -2.34 23.21 -8.72
C ALA A 105 -2.54 24.01 -10.01
N ASP A 106 -2.31 23.37 -11.17
CA ASP A 106 -2.50 23.98 -12.50
C ASP A 106 -3.97 24.35 -12.71
N ALA A 107 -4.91 23.46 -12.38
CA ALA A 107 -6.34 23.74 -12.46
C ALA A 107 -6.76 24.90 -11.55
N LYS A 108 -6.23 24.97 -10.33
CA LYS A 108 -6.47 26.09 -9.41
C LYS A 108 -5.93 27.40 -9.96
N ALA A 109 -4.73 27.39 -10.55
CA ALA A 109 -4.12 28.57 -11.15
C ALA A 109 -4.96 29.09 -12.33
N VAL A 110 -5.37 28.21 -13.24
CA VAL A 110 -6.24 28.55 -14.38
C VAL A 110 -7.59 29.09 -13.90
N ALA A 111 -8.22 28.43 -12.93
CA ALA A 111 -9.50 28.87 -12.38
C ALA A 111 -9.38 30.25 -11.70
N SER A 112 -8.31 30.49 -10.96
CA SER A 112 -8.05 31.79 -10.32
C SER A 112 -7.84 32.89 -11.36
N ALA A 113 -7.05 32.63 -12.41
CA ALA A 113 -6.83 33.60 -13.47
C ALA A 113 -8.13 33.96 -14.20
N ALA A 114 -8.93 32.95 -14.56
CA ALA A 114 -10.24 33.16 -15.19
C ALA A 114 -11.22 33.91 -14.28
N ALA A 115 -11.18 33.67 -12.96
CA ALA A 115 -12.02 34.39 -12.01
C ALA A 115 -11.62 35.87 -11.91
N THR A 116 -10.33 36.17 -11.87
CA THR A 116 -9.82 37.56 -11.87
C THR A 116 -10.17 38.29 -13.16
N GLU A 117 -10.02 37.65 -14.32
CA GLU A 117 -10.39 38.23 -15.62
C GLU A 117 -11.90 38.55 -15.70
N ARG A 118 -12.74 37.61 -15.25
CA ARG A 118 -14.20 37.83 -15.16
C ARG A 118 -14.55 38.94 -14.19
N GLN A 119 -13.94 38.98 -13.01
CA GLN A 119 -14.15 40.07 -12.06
C GLN A 119 -13.81 41.43 -12.68
N ALA A 120 -12.63 41.55 -13.31
CA ALA A 120 -12.24 42.81 -13.95
C ALA A 120 -13.22 43.24 -15.06
N THR A 121 -13.72 42.28 -15.85
CA THR A 121 -14.69 42.55 -16.91
C THR A 121 -16.04 43.01 -16.35
N GLU A 122 -16.55 42.33 -15.33
CA GLU A 122 -17.82 42.68 -14.68
C GLU A 122 -17.72 44.00 -13.93
N GLU A 123 -16.59 44.27 -13.26
CA GLU A 123 -16.31 45.55 -12.61
C GLU A 123 -16.31 46.71 -13.61
N ALA A 124 -15.68 46.53 -14.78
CA ALA A 124 -15.71 47.53 -15.85
C ALA A 124 -17.14 47.77 -16.37
N ALA A 125 -17.91 46.71 -16.60
CA ALA A 125 -19.30 46.82 -17.04
C ALA A 125 -20.20 47.49 -15.99
N LEU A 126 -19.97 47.22 -14.71
CA LEU A 126 -20.66 47.87 -13.59
C LEU A 126 -20.30 49.35 -13.49
N ALA A 127 -19.02 49.70 -13.64
CA ALA A 127 -18.56 51.08 -13.63
C ALA A 127 -19.21 51.90 -14.76
N GLU A 128 -19.30 51.34 -15.98
CA GLU A 128 -19.99 51.99 -17.10
C GLU A 128 -21.48 52.20 -16.82
N LYS A 129 -22.17 51.18 -16.29
CA LYS A 129 -23.59 51.29 -15.91
C LYS A 129 -23.82 52.33 -14.82
N LEU A 130 -22.93 52.40 -13.83
CA LEU A 130 -22.98 53.40 -12.77
C LEU A 130 -22.79 54.81 -13.33
N ALA A 131 -21.79 55.02 -14.19
CA ALA A 131 -21.57 56.31 -14.82
C ALA A 131 -22.77 56.75 -15.67
N ALA A 132 -23.37 55.83 -16.45
CA ALA A 132 -24.55 56.11 -17.24
C ALA A 132 -25.79 56.42 -16.37
N ALA A 133 -25.97 55.71 -15.25
CA ALA A 133 -27.04 55.97 -14.29
C ALA A 133 -26.86 57.34 -13.62
N GLU A 134 -25.64 57.67 -13.20
CA GLU A 134 -25.31 58.97 -12.59
C GLU A 134 -25.60 60.12 -13.55
N ALA A 135 -25.20 59.99 -14.83
CA ALA A 135 -25.50 60.99 -15.85
C ALA A 135 -27.02 61.19 -16.05
N ARG A 136 -27.81 60.11 -16.05
CA ARG A 136 -29.28 60.18 -16.13
C ARG A 136 -29.89 60.87 -14.91
N ILE A 137 -29.37 60.57 -13.71
CA ILE A 137 -29.80 61.20 -12.47
C ILE A 137 -29.54 62.71 -12.51
N GLN A 138 -28.36 63.13 -12.98
CA GLN A 138 -28.04 64.56 -13.12
C GLN A 138 -28.97 65.28 -14.09
N VAL A 139 -29.24 64.69 -15.26
CA VAL A 139 -30.20 65.26 -16.23
C VAL A 139 -31.60 65.38 -15.62
N ALA A 140 -32.10 64.31 -15.00
CA ALA A 140 -33.43 64.33 -14.36
C ALA A 140 -33.50 65.36 -13.21
N ARG A 141 -32.41 65.52 -12.45
CA ARG A 141 -32.31 66.53 -11.39
C ARG A 141 -32.38 67.94 -11.98
N ASP A 142 -31.62 68.22 -13.03
CA ASP A 142 -31.58 69.54 -13.64
C ASP A 142 -32.92 69.91 -14.28
N GLU A 143 -33.58 68.95 -14.93
CA GLU A 143 -34.95 69.10 -15.46
C GLU A 143 -35.96 69.39 -14.34
N ALA A 144 -35.95 68.60 -13.27
CA ALA A 144 -36.81 68.81 -12.10
C ALA A 144 -36.57 70.19 -11.47
N MET A 145 -35.32 70.62 -11.31
CA MET A 145 -34.98 71.95 -10.80
C MET A 145 -35.41 73.06 -11.77
N GLY A 146 -35.40 72.81 -13.07
CA GLY A 146 -35.98 73.70 -14.09
C GLY A 146 -37.48 73.88 -13.90
N HIS A 147 -38.22 72.79 -13.72
CA HIS A 147 -39.66 72.83 -13.43
C HIS A 147 -39.97 73.57 -12.13
N VAL A 148 -39.19 73.35 -11.06
CA VAL A 148 -39.35 74.09 -9.79
C VAL A 148 -39.19 75.59 -10.00
N ARG A 149 -38.17 76.04 -10.74
CA ARG A 149 -37.97 77.47 -11.05
C ARG A 149 -39.12 78.06 -11.86
N ALA A 150 -39.65 77.31 -12.82
CA ALA A 150 -40.79 77.74 -13.62
C ALA A 150 -42.04 77.92 -12.75
N VAL A 151 -42.38 76.94 -11.92
CA VAL A 151 -43.51 77.01 -10.98
C VAL A 151 -43.33 78.14 -9.97
N ALA A 152 -42.11 78.34 -9.45
CA ALA A 152 -41.80 79.43 -8.54
C ALA A 152 -42.00 80.81 -9.21
N SER A 153 -41.55 80.97 -10.46
CA SER A 153 -41.73 82.20 -11.24
C SER A 153 -43.20 82.50 -11.49
N GLU A 154 -43.96 81.50 -11.91
CA GLU A 154 -45.40 81.61 -12.18
C GLU A 154 -46.17 81.99 -10.90
N THR A 155 -45.86 81.31 -9.79
CA THR A 155 -46.48 81.56 -8.48
C THR A 155 -46.13 82.96 -7.96
N ALA A 156 -44.87 83.37 -8.05
CA ALA A 156 -44.45 84.72 -7.66
C ALA A 156 -45.14 85.81 -8.51
N GLY A 157 -45.24 85.61 -9.83
CA GLY A 157 -45.97 86.51 -10.72
C GLY A 157 -47.46 86.63 -10.35
N ALA A 158 -48.12 85.50 -10.07
CA ALA A 158 -49.51 85.48 -9.63
C ALA A 158 -49.71 86.22 -8.29
N ILE A 159 -48.78 86.05 -7.34
CA ILE A 159 -48.78 86.76 -6.05
C ILE A 159 -48.63 88.27 -6.26
N VAL A 160 -47.65 88.72 -7.06
CA VAL A 160 -47.42 90.16 -7.35
C VAL A 160 -48.63 90.80 -8.03
N GLN A 161 -49.25 90.10 -8.99
CA GLN A 161 -50.46 90.56 -9.65
C GLN A 161 -51.64 90.72 -8.68
N LYS A 162 -51.80 89.77 -7.73
CA LYS A 162 -52.82 89.85 -6.68
C LYS A 162 -52.59 91.01 -5.71
N LEU A 163 -51.34 91.34 -5.37
CA LEU A 163 -50.98 92.40 -4.42
C LEU A 163 -50.99 93.81 -5.02
N THR A 164 -50.55 93.97 -6.26
CA THR A 164 -50.32 95.30 -6.88
C THR A 164 -51.36 95.66 -7.94
N GLY A 165 -52.19 94.71 -8.36
CA GLY A 165 -53.19 94.89 -9.42
C GLY A 165 -52.61 95.03 -10.84
N LYS A 166 -51.27 94.98 -10.99
CA LYS A 166 -50.56 95.00 -12.28
C LYS A 166 -49.75 93.73 -12.44
N ALA A 167 -49.73 93.17 -13.66
CA ALA A 167 -48.89 92.02 -13.96
C ALA A 167 -47.42 92.44 -14.02
N ALA A 168 -46.55 91.77 -13.27
CA ALA A 168 -45.10 91.92 -13.40
C ALA A 168 -44.65 91.34 -14.74
N THR A 169 -43.70 92.00 -15.41
CA THR A 169 -43.22 91.52 -16.71
C THR A 169 -42.31 90.30 -16.53
N ALA A 170 -42.29 89.41 -17.53
CA ALA A 170 -41.46 88.20 -17.49
C ALA A 170 -39.96 88.50 -17.29
N ALA A 171 -39.48 89.69 -17.69
CA ALA A 171 -38.11 90.13 -17.49
C ALA A 171 -37.80 90.47 -16.02
N GLU A 172 -38.74 91.11 -15.31
CA GLU A 172 -38.58 91.52 -13.90
C GLU A 172 -38.61 90.32 -12.95
N LEU A 173 -39.50 89.35 -13.21
CA LEU A 173 -39.59 88.10 -12.45
C LEU A 173 -38.33 87.23 -12.62
N LYS A 174 -37.79 87.17 -13.84
CA LYS A 174 -36.59 86.36 -14.13
C LYS A 174 -35.33 86.99 -13.53
N ALA A 175 -35.24 88.32 -13.48
CA ALA A 175 -34.10 89.04 -12.91
C ALA A 175 -33.98 88.90 -11.38
N SER A 176 -35.06 88.55 -10.69
CA SER A 176 -35.10 88.40 -9.22
C SER A 176 -35.04 86.95 -8.73
N LEU A 177 -35.02 85.97 -9.64
CA LEU A 177 -34.97 84.52 -9.37
C LEU A 177 -33.62 83.85 -9.73
N VAL A 178 -32.64 84.64 -10.19
CA VAL A 178 -31.22 84.25 -10.34
C VAL A 178 -30.48 84.54 -9.05
#